data_AF-A0A3D1CP27-F1
#
_entry.id   AF-A0A3D1CP27-F1
#
_cell.length_a   1.000
_cell.length_b   1.000
_cell.length_c   1.000
_cell.angle_alpha   90.00
_cell.angle_beta   90.00
_cell.angle_gamma   90.00
#
_symmetry.space_group_name_H-M   'P 1'
#
loop_
_entity.id
_entity.type
_entity.pdbx_description
1 polymer ?
#
loop_
_entity_poly.entity_id
_entity_poly.type
_entity_poly.pdbx_seq_one_letter_code
_entity_poly.pdbx_strand_id
1 'polypeptide(L)'
;LGHVGGDDFIVIFDSHDWRNRCEMMLEAFALLYSELYSDTHLQQGGIQAYDRHGQQVFYPLLSLSIGAVTISDFDYLIDETDLAEHATKAKSKAKKMPGNSLYQLNLSDCQPLAEAG
;
A
#
# COMPACT_ATOMS: atom_id res chain seq x y z
N LEU A 1 8.21 -14.29 2.57
CA LEU A 1 7.81 -13.41 1.45
C LEU A 1 7.29 -14.30 0.35
N GLY A 2 6.03 -14.13 -0.03
CA GLY A 2 5.42 -14.78 -1.18
C GLY A 2 5.11 -13.76 -2.27
N HIS A 3 5.11 -14.20 -3.53
CA HIS A 3 4.67 -13.40 -4.67
C HIS A 3 3.24 -13.80 -5.05
N VAL A 4 2.34 -12.83 -5.17
CA VAL A 4 0.94 -13.08 -5.53
C VAL A 4 0.76 -12.97 -7.05
N GLY A 5 1.39 -11.96 -7.66
CA GLY A 5 1.38 -11.71 -9.11
C GLY A 5 1.61 -10.23 -9.43
N GLY A 6 2.16 -9.93 -10.60
CA GLY A 6 2.52 -8.56 -10.96
C GLY A 6 3.52 -7.96 -9.97
N ASP A 7 3.17 -6.80 -9.41
CA ASP A 7 3.90 -6.06 -8.38
C ASP A 7 3.40 -6.34 -6.95
N ASP A 8 2.45 -7.25 -6.75
CA ASP A 8 1.86 -7.56 -5.45
C ASP A 8 2.61 -8.70 -4.72
N PHE A 9 2.99 -8.45 -3.47
CA PHE A 9 3.68 -9.38 -2.58
C PHE A 9 2.93 -9.57 -1.24
N ILE A 10 3.18 -10.70 -0.58
CA ILE A 10 2.66 -10.97 0.77
C ILE A 10 3.80 -11.32 1.74
N VAL A 11 3.72 -10.78 2.95
CA VAL A 11 4.65 -11.07 4.04
C VAL A 11 3.83 -11.43 5.27
N ILE A 12 4.19 -12.53 5.91
CA ILE A 12 3.64 -12.93 7.20
C ILE A 12 4.73 -12.69 8.24
N PHE A 13 4.37 -11.99 9.31
CA PHE A 13 5.24 -11.73 10.45
C PHE A 13 4.74 -12.52 11.65
N ASP A 14 5.65 -13.19 12.34
CA ASP A 14 5.43 -13.78 13.67
C ASP A 14 6.03 -12.89 14.79
N SER A 15 6.44 -11.66 14.42
CA SER A 15 7.16 -10.75 15.29
C SER A 15 6.32 -9.51 15.62
N HIS A 16 6.51 -8.99 16.83
CA HIS A 16 5.77 -7.82 17.33
C HIS A 16 6.25 -6.51 16.67
N ASP A 17 7.44 -6.50 16.07
CA ASP A 17 8.07 -5.36 15.39
C ASP A 17 7.65 -5.23 13.91
N TRP A 18 6.60 -5.94 13.46
CA TRP A 18 6.14 -5.94 12.07
C TRP A 18 5.95 -4.52 11.51
N ARG A 19 5.42 -3.60 12.32
CA ARG A 19 5.14 -2.22 11.90
C ARG A 19 6.42 -1.47 11.56
N ASN A 20 7.42 -1.57 12.44
CA ASN A 20 8.73 -0.96 12.23
C ASN A 20 9.40 -1.54 10.99
N ARG A 21 9.29 -2.86 10.76
CA ARG A 21 9.82 -3.51 9.55
C ARG A 21 9.15 -2.99 8.28
N CYS A 22 7.83 -2.79 8.28
CA CYS A 22 7.12 -2.18 7.16
C CYS A 22 7.57 -0.73 6.93
N GLU A 23 7.73 0.07 7.99
CA GLU A 23 8.24 1.45 7.90
C GLU A 23 9.65 1.48 7.29
N MET A 24 10.55 0.60 7.74
CA MET A 24 11.89 0.45 7.14
C MET A 24 11.84 0.07 5.65
N MET A 25 10.89 -0.78 5.23
CA MET A 25 10.71 -1.10 3.81
C MET A 25 10.27 0.13 3.00
N LEU A 26 9.38 0.96 3.56
CA LEU A 26 8.95 2.21 2.91
C LEU A 26 10.10 3.22 2.80
N GLU A 27 10.94 3.33 3.84
CA GLU A 27 12.14 4.18 3.82
C GLU A 27 13.14 3.68 2.78
N ALA A 28 13.45 2.38 2.80
CA ALA A 28 14.35 1.76 1.83
C ALA A 28 13.85 1.94 0.38
N PHE A 29 12.54 1.85 0.15
CA PHE A 29 11.96 2.09 -1.17
C PHE A 29 12.14 3.55 -1.62
N ALA A 30 11.99 4.51 -0.71
CA ALA A 30 12.21 5.93 -1.02
C ALA A 30 13.68 6.25 -1.37
N LEU A 31 14.64 5.53 -0.79
CA LEU A 31 16.06 5.70 -1.12
C LEU A 31 16.38 5.32 -2.57
N LEU A 32 15.58 4.45 -3.20
CA LEU A 32 15.75 4.09 -4.61
C LEU A 32 15.42 5.26 -5.55
N TYR A 33 14.71 6.29 -5.07
CA TYR A 33 14.25 7.38 -5.94
C TYR A 33 15.40 8.15 -6.60
N SER A 34 16.53 8.32 -5.91
CA SER A 34 17.71 8.99 -6.49
C SER A 34 18.36 8.19 -7.63
N GLU A 35 18.12 6.88 -7.68
CA GLU A 35 18.61 6.01 -8.76
C GLU A 35 17.61 5.90 -9.92
N LEU A 36 16.32 6.09 -9.63
CA LEU A 36 15.22 5.90 -10.59
C LEU A 36 14.78 7.18 -11.29
N TYR A 37 15.02 8.34 -10.68
CA TYR A 37 14.49 9.63 -11.13
C TYR A 37 15.57 10.70 -11.24
N SER A 38 15.36 11.65 -12.16
CA SER A 38 16.20 12.85 -12.23
C SER A 38 15.84 13.82 -11.11
N ASP A 39 16.76 14.72 -10.77
CA ASP A 39 16.51 15.78 -9.79
C ASP A 39 15.26 16.60 -10.14
N THR A 40 15.01 16.85 -11.43
CA THR A 40 13.82 17.55 -11.90
C THR A 40 12.53 16.78 -11.57
N HIS A 41 12.49 15.47 -11.81
CA HIS A 41 11.31 14.65 -11.47
C HIS A 41 11.09 14.61 -9.95
N LEU A 42 12.16 14.54 -9.16
CA LEU A 42 12.09 14.54 -7.70
C LEU A 42 11.56 15.87 -7.16
N GLN A 43 12.06 17.00 -7.67
CA GLN A 43 11.57 18.33 -7.30
C GLN A 43 10.10 18.55 -7.68
N GLN A 44 9.66 17.96 -8.79
CA GLN A 44 8.27 18.04 -9.27
C GLN A 44 7.35 17.03 -8.58
N GLY A 45 7.89 16.02 -7.90
CA GLY A 45 7.11 14.91 -7.32
C GLY A 45 6.48 13.99 -8.37
N GLY A 46 7.02 13.96 -9.60
CA GLY A 46 6.48 13.15 -10.68
C GLY A 46 7.08 13.42 -12.04
N ILE A 47 6.50 12.80 -13.07
CA ILE A 47 6.97 12.82 -14.45
C ILE A 47 5.87 13.39 -15.34
N GLN A 48 6.22 14.37 -16.16
CA GLN A 48 5.39 14.84 -17.27
C GLN A 48 5.63 13.95 -18.49
N ALA A 49 4.62 13.24 -18.96
CA ALA A 49 4.71 12.37 -20.13
C ALA A 49 3.44 12.43 -20.97
N TYR A 50 3.53 12.00 -22.23
CA TYR A 50 2.36 11.82 -23.07
C TYR A 50 1.72 10.45 -22.84
N ASP A 51 0.41 10.42 -22.70
CA ASP A 51 -0.35 9.17 -22.66
C ASP A 51 -0.48 8.54 -24.06
N ARG A 52 -1.17 7.40 -24.15
CA ARG A 52 -1.37 6.67 -25.41
C ARG A 52 -2.20 7.42 -26.46
N HIS A 53 -2.86 8.51 -26.07
CA HIS A 53 -3.65 9.38 -26.94
C HIS A 53 -2.91 10.67 -27.31
N GLY A 54 -1.64 10.82 -26.88
CA GLY A 54 -0.84 12.01 -27.12
C GLY A 54 -1.21 13.19 -26.22
N GLN A 55 -1.97 12.96 -25.14
CA GLN A 55 -2.27 14.00 -24.16
C GLN A 55 -1.15 14.07 -23.12
N GLN A 56 -0.72 15.28 -22.77
CA GLN A 56 0.26 15.46 -21.70
C GLN A 56 -0.40 15.20 -20.34
N VAL A 57 0.16 14.26 -19.57
CA VAL A 57 -0.34 13.81 -18.27
C VAL A 57 0.81 13.84 -17.26
N PHE A 58 0.47 14.20 -16.02
CA PHE A 58 1.40 14.12 -14.90
C PHE A 58 1.23 12.79 -14.17
N TYR A 59 2.31 12.05 -14.04
CA TYR A 59 2.37 10.79 -13.29
C TYR A 59 3.17 11.01 -12.00
N PRO A 60 2.59 10.80 -10.81
CA PRO A 60 3.34 10.84 -9.56
C PRO A 60 4.51 9.85 -9.57
N LEU A 61 5.51 10.08 -8.72
CA LEU A 61 6.58 9.10 -8.51
C LEU A 61 6.00 7.75 -8.06
N LEU A 62 6.67 6.66 -8.44
CA LEU A 62 6.31 5.32 -8.02
C LEU A 62 6.32 5.26 -6.49
N SER A 63 5.35 4.58 -5.90
CA SER A 63 5.24 4.44 -4.45
C SER A 63 4.96 2.99 -4.06
N LEU A 64 5.34 2.64 -2.85
CA LEU A 64 5.04 1.36 -2.22
C LEU A 64 3.86 1.53 -1.25
N SER A 65 2.78 0.78 -1.47
CA SER A 65 1.64 0.73 -0.56
C SER A 65 1.58 -0.60 0.16
N ILE A 66 1.57 -0.57 1.50
CA ILE A 66 1.48 -1.74 2.36
C ILE A 66 0.12 -1.74 3.06
N GLY A 67 -0.68 -2.75 2.79
CA GLY A 67 -1.85 -3.09 3.60
C GLY A 67 -1.46 -4.11 4.67
N ALA A 68 -1.82 -3.85 5.92
CA ALA A 68 -1.54 -4.74 7.05
C ALA A 68 -2.85 -5.18 7.73
N VAL A 69 -2.87 -6.45 8.14
CA VAL A 69 -3.96 -7.06 8.91
C VAL A 69 -3.31 -7.80 10.07
N THR A 70 -3.75 -7.47 11.28
CA THR A 70 -3.41 -8.25 12.48
C THR A 70 -4.54 -9.24 12.70
N ILE A 71 -4.26 -10.53 12.51
CA ILE A 71 -5.30 -11.57 12.53
C ILE A 71 -6.08 -11.59 13.86
N SER A 72 -5.37 -11.38 14.98
CA SER A 72 -5.97 -11.36 16.32
C SER A 72 -6.93 -10.19 16.58
N ASP A 73 -7.00 -9.18 15.69
CA ASP A 73 -7.96 -8.08 15.83
C ASP A 73 -9.36 -8.49 15.32
N PHE A 74 -9.48 -9.65 14.68
CA PHE A 74 -10.69 -10.10 13.99
C PHE A 74 -11.03 -11.55 14.38
N ASP A 75 -11.72 -11.72 15.50
CA ASP A 75 -12.12 -13.04 16.05
C ASP A 75 -13.03 -13.88 15.12
N TYR A 76 -13.57 -13.26 14.06
CA TYR A 76 -14.48 -13.89 13.11
C TYR A 76 -13.82 -14.32 11.80
N LEU A 77 -12.50 -14.16 11.62
CA LEU A 77 -11.81 -14.69 10.44
C LEU A 77 -11.73 -16.22 10.57
N ILE A 78 -12.39 -16.94 9.67
CA ILE A 78 -12.54 -18.39 9.76
C ILE A 78 -11.64 -19.11 8.75
N ASP A 79 -11.37 -18.51 7.60
CA ASP A 79 -10.60 -19.13 6.52
C ASP A 79 -9.67 -18.17 5.74
N GLU A 80 -8.98 -18.71 4.75
CA GLU A 80 -8.07 -17.96 3.88
C GLU A 80 -8.77 -16.90 3.01
N THR A 81 -10.06 -17.09 2.71
CA THR A 81 -10.84 -16.17 1.88
C THR A 81 -11.12 -14.90 2.66
N ASP A 82 -11.54 -15.03 3.92
CA ASP A 82 -11.74 -13.90 4.82
C ASP A 82 -10.46 -13.08 4.97
N LEU A 83 -9.32 -13.75 5.19
CA LEU A 83 -8.02 -13.10 5.33
C LEU A 83 -7.61 -12.37 4.04
N ALA A 84 -7.83 -12.99 2.88
CA ALA A 84 -7.52 -12.38 1.58
C ALA A 84 -8.38 -11.14 1.31
N GLU A 85 -9.65 -11.15 1.70
CA GLU A 85 -10.53 -9.98 1.60
C GLU A 85 -10.03 -8.83 2.48
N HIS A 86 -9.69 -9.11 3.74
CA HIS A 86 -9.18 -8.10 4.67
C HIS A 86 -7.85 -7.52 4.18
N ALA A 87 -6.92 -8.38 3.72
CA ALA A 87 -5.65 -7.93 3.14
C ALA A 87 -5.89 -7.04 1.90
N THR A 88 -6.84 -7.42 1.03
CA THR A 88 -7.21 -6.63 -0.15
C THR A 88 -7.79 -5.27 0.25
N LYS A 89 -8.62 -5.22 1.29
CA LYS A 89 -9.21 -3.98 1.82
C LYS A 89 -8.15 -3.07 2.42
N ALA A 90 -7.25 -3.61 3.23
CA ALA A 90 -6.10 -2.90 3.79
C ALA A 90 -5.22 -2.30 2.67
N LYS A 91 -4.89 -3.12 1.67
CA LYS A 91 -4.11 -2.70 0.50
C LYS A 91 -4.82 -1.58 -0.27
N SER A 92 -6.12 -1.70 -0.47
CA SER A 92 -6.93 -0.69 -1.18
C SER A 92 -6.99 0.64 -0.43
N LYS A 93 -6.99 0.62 0.90
CA LYS A 93 -6.89 1.83 1.73
C LYS A 93 -5.50 2.46 1.61
N ALA A 94 -4.44 1.66 1.71
CA ALA A 94 -3.06 2.12 1.53
C ALA A 94 -2.84 2.77 0.14
N LYS A 95 -3.33 2.15 -0.95
CA LYS A 95 -3.22 2.67 -2.32
C LYS A 95 -3.92 4.02 -2.56
N LYS A 96 -4.87 4.39 -1.69
CA LYS A 96 -5.55 5.71 -1.76
C LYS A 96 -4.76 6.82 -1.05
N MET A 97 -3.76 6.46 -0.26
CA MET A 97 -2.86 7.42 0.38
C MET A 97 -1.77 7.82 -0.62
N PRO A 98 -1.42 9.12 -0.71
CA PRO A 98 -0.37 9.56 -1.60
C PRO A 98 1.01 9.10 -1.11
N GLY A 99 1.86 8.63 -2.04
CA GLY A 99 3.22 8.23 -1.75
C GLY A 99 3.35 6.90 -1.02
N ASN A 100 4.53 6.65 -0.45
CA ASN A 100 4.79 5.45 0.34
C ASN A 100 3.85 5.40 1.55
N SER A 101 3.10 4.32 1.68
CA SER A 101 2.00 4.25 2.63
C SER A 101 1.92 2.91 3.36
N LEU A 102 1.52 2.98 4.63
CA LEU A 102 1.15 1.83 5.44
C LEU A 102 -0.25 2.06 5.99
N TYR A 103 -1.14 1.11 5.76
CA TYR A 103 -2.47 1.12 6.35
C TYR A 103 -2.74 -0.19 7.08
N GLN A 104 -2.89 -0.11 8.40
CA GLN A 104 -3.41 -1.22 9.20
C GLN A 104 -4.93 -1.17 9.18
N LEU A 105 -5.55 -2.26 8.76
CA LEU A 105 -6.99 -2.41 8.78
C LEU A 105 -7.49 -2.49 10.21
N ASN A 106 -8.54 -1.74 10.53
CA ASN A 106 -9.20 -1.78 11.83
C ASN A 106 -10.62 -2.33 11.70
N LEU A 107 -11.22 -2.77 12.81
CA LEU A 107 -12.61 -3.23 12.85
C LEU A 107 -13.61 -2.23 12.26
N SER A 108 -13.41 -0.93 12.49
CA SER A 108 -14.25 0.13 11.95
C SER A 108 -14.22 0.23 10.42
N ASP A 109 -13.16 -0.27 9.78
CA ASP A 109 -13.09 -0.33 8.33
C ASP A 109 -14.00 -1.42 7.76
N CYS A 110 -14.30 -2.45 8.55
CA CYS A 110 -15.09 -3.62 8.17
C CYS A 110 -16.59 -3.46 8.41
N GLN A 111 -17.00 -2.55 9.29
CA GLN A 111 -18.40 -2.23 9.49
C GLN A 111 -18.91 -1.31 8.36
N PRO A 112 -20.12 -1.52 7.82
CA PRO A 112 -20.75 -0.50 7.01
C PRO A 112 -20.89 0.75 7.87
N LEU A 113 -20.48 1.91 7.34
CA LEU A 113 -20.82 3.21 7.93
C LEU A 113 -22.34 3.16 8.19
N ALA A 114 -22.74 3.15 9.47
CA ALA A 114 -24.14 3.29 9.82
C ALA A 114 -24.64 4.54 9.08
N GLU A 115 -25.65 4.35 8.21
CA GLU A 115 -26.24 5.44 7.46
C GLU A 115 -26.60 6.54 8.45
N ALA A 116 -25.96 7.70 8.29
CA ALA A 116 -26.29 8.88 9.07
C ALA A 116 -27.73 9.24 8.74
N GLY A 117 -28.63 9.02 9.72
CA GLY A 117 -30.04 9.41 9.65
C GLY A 117 -30.26 10.91 9.69
#